data_AF-A0A6M0AWP5-F1
#
_entry.id   AF-A0A6M0AWP5-F1
#
_cell.length_a   1.000
_cell.length_b   1.000
_cell.length_c   1.000
_cell.angle_alpha   90.00
_cell.angle_beta   90.00
_cell.angle_gamma   90.00
#
_symmetry.space_group_name_H-M   'P 1'
#
loop_
_entity.id
_entity.type
_entity.pdbx_description
1 polymer ?
#
loop_
_entity_poly.entity_id
_entity_poly.type
_entity_poly.pdbx_seq_one_letter_code
_entity_poly.pdbx_strand_id
1 'polypeptide(L)'
;PDGKGTLEIHQIAAERLAKFPENRHTLNTYLRLLIPEIIPKKDKIIYLDADIIVLDSLQGLWNHSVKNFTLAATADSQVYFGGIALEHFESLKLPSEHLYFNAGVLLLNLKLFREVQLFEKVLTWTEKNSHLMIHSDQDALNAVLAGKITYFHPRWNLQVPLIDPVRFGWGCTQEQAEAVANPAIIHYVTHRKPWYRQYKLPYQQLYFQYLAQTPWKDDPFPPCTFHMHLHRLREELDWCYKWVRSRVRRVLGRHPKPIKGSLLGRTLGSKLGTNH
;
A
#
# COMPACT_ATOMS: atom_id res chain seq x y z
N PRO A 1 -18.44 21.47 12.75
CA PRO A 1 -17.18 21.40 12.01
C PRO A 1 -16.26 22.55 12.44
N ASP A 2 -15.64 22.41 13.62
CA ASP A 2 -14.71 23.41 14.18
C ASP A 2 -13.24 22.98 14.02
N GLY A 3 -12.98 22.06 13.09
CA GLY A 3 -11.65 21.49 12.86
C GLY A 3 -10.72 22.52 12.22
N LYS A 4 -10.00 23.28 13.05
CA LYS A 4 -8.90 24.15 12.63
C LYS A 4 -7.73 23.29 12.15
N GLY A 5 -7.71 22.98 10.86
CA GLY A 5 -6.54 22.42 10.19
C GLY A 5 -5.61 23.54 9.69
N THR A 6 -4.31 23.27 9.66
CA THR A 6 -3.32 24.15 9.03
C THR A 6 -2.72 23.43 7.82
N LEU A 7 -2.66 24.11 6.68
CA LEU A 7 -1.95 23.63 5.50
C LEU A 7 -0.61 24.37 5.41
N GLU A 8 0.49 23.62 5.49
CA GLU A 8 1.84 24.11 5.24
C GLU A 8 2.36 23.44 3.97
N ILE A 9 2.86 24.23 3.02
CA ILE A 9 3.38 23.74 1.75
C ILE A 9 4.89 23.92 1.76
N HIS A 10 5.63 22.82 1.68
CA HIS A 10 7.08 22.83 1.60
C HIS A 10 7.54 22.66 0.16
N GLN A 11 8.29 23.63 -0.36
CA GLN A 11 8.92 23.51 -1.67
C GLN A 11 10.27 22.81 -1.54
N ILE A 12 10.46 21.76 -2.34
CA ILE A 12 11.69 20.95 -2.35
C ILE A 12 12.29 21.02 -3.74
N ALA A 13 13.58 21.37 -3.80
CA ALA A 13 14.34 21.42 -5.03
C ALA A 13 14.49 19.99 -5.61
N ALA A 14 14.20 19.81 -6.90
CA ALA A 14 14.17 18.50 -7.55
C ALA A 14 15.54 17.79 -7.52
N GLU A 15 16.63 18.56 -7.51
CA GLU A 15 18.02 18.11 -7.48
C GLU A 15 18.32 17.28 -6.23
N ARG A 16 17.57 17.47 -5.14
CA ARG A 16 17.65 16.66 -3.92
C ARG A 16 17.38 15.18 -4.18
N LEU A 17 16.65 14.86 -5.24
CA LEU A 17 16.25 13.51 -5.61
C LEU A 17 16.98 12.98 -6.86
N ALA A 18 17.89 13.77 -7.44
CA ALA A 18 18.54 13.44 -8.72
C ALA A 18 19.38 12.16 -8.71
N LYS A 19 19.77 11.67 -7.53
CA LYS A 19 20.51 10.41 -7.39
C LYS A 19 19.62 9.16 -7.35
N PHE A 20 18.30 9.34 -7.20
CA PHE A 20 17.37 8.22 -7.26
C PHE A 20 16.99 7.93 -8.72
N PRO A 21 16.78 6.65 -9.08
CA PRO A 21 16.36 6.28 -10.42
C PRO A 21 14.91 6.65 -10.66
N GLU A 22 14.62 7.15 -11.84
CA GLU A 22 13.25 7.27 -12.34
C GLU A 22 12.90 5.98 -13.09
N ASN A 23 12.10 5.13 -12.43
CA ASN A 23 11.64 3.86 -12.98
C ASN A 23 10.15 3.98 -13.35
N ARG A 24 9.31 3.08 -12.83
CA ARG A 24 7.85 3.09 -13.04
C ARG A 24 7.14 4.27 -12.35
N HIS A 25 7.77 4.86 -11.34
CA HIS A 25 7.23 6.00 -10.58
C HIS A 25 8.12 7.22 -10.78
N THR A 26 7.49 8.40 -10.78
CA THR A 26 8.19 9.69 -10.80
C THR A 26 9.07 9.84 -9.56
N LEU A 27 10.13 10.65 -9.67
CA LEU A 27 11.03 10.95 -8.54
C LEU A 27 10.29 11.44 -7.28
N ASN A 28 9.13 12.05 -7.41
CA ASN A 28 8.31 12.54 -6.29
C ASN A 28 8.01 11.47 -5.22
N THR A 29 8.02 10.18 -5.57
CA THR A 29 7.81 9.10 -4.60
C THR A 29 8.87 9.10 -3.48
N TYR A 30 10.09 9.55 -3.80
CA TYR A 30 11.21 9.65 -2.84
C TYR A 30 11.13 10.85 -1.89
N LEU A 31 10.21 11.81 -2.11
CA LEU A 31 10.04 12.97 -1.21
C LEU A 31 9.78 12.56 0.24
N ARG A 32 9.16 11.40 0.46
CA ARG A 32 8.92 10.87 1.81
C ARG A 32 10.19 10.63 2.61
N LEU A 33 11.32 10.39 1.94
CA LEU A 33 12.62 10.19 2.59
C LEU A 33 13.17 11.49 3.19
N LEU A 34 12.72 12.65 2.69
CA LEU A 34 13.14 13.98 3.14
C LEU A 34 12.29 14.50 4.30
N ILE A 35 11.20 13.83 4.66
CA ILE A 35 10.29 14.25 5.74
C ILE A 35 11.00 14.62 7.05
N PRO A 36 12.01 13.89 7.55
CA PRO A 36 12.66 14.26 8.80
C PRO A 36 13.42 15.58 8.73
N GLU A 37 13.86 16.00 7.54
CA GLU A 37 14.47 17.31 7.30
C GLU A 37 13.41 18.41 7.17
N ILE A 38 12.30 18.10 6.50
CA ILE A 38 11.17 19.02 6.28
C ILE A 38 10.48 19.34 7.61
N ILE A 39 10.36 18.35 8.49
CA ILE A 39 9.63 18.45 9.77
C ILE A 39 10.59 18.10 10.94
N PRO A 40 11.61 18.93 11.22
CA PRO A 40 12.68 18.57 12.15
C PRO A 40 12.23 18.54 13.62
N LYS A 41 11.17 19.27 13.97
CA LYS A 41 10.68 19.45 15.34
C LYS A 41 9.66 18.41 15.80
N LYS A 42 9.32 17.43 14.94
CA LYS A 42 8.35 16.38 15.26
C LYS A 42 9.06 15.03 15.31
N ASP A 43 8.60 14.19 16.23
CA ASP A 43 9.13 12.83 16.41
C ASP A 43 8.25 11.75 15.78
N LYS A 44 7.00 12.07 15.48
CA LYS A 44 6.04 11.14 14.91
C LYS A 44 5.11 11.85 13.94
N ILE A 45 4.84 11.25 12.79
CA ILE A 45 3.85 11.73 11.82
C ILE A 45 3.09 10.56 11.18
N ILE A 46 1.92 10.85 10.61
CA ILE A 46 1.24 9.96 9.66
C ILE A 46 1.54 10.49 8.26
N TYR A 47 2.08 9.63 7.40
CA TYR A 47 2.24 9.87 5.97
C TYR A 47 1.15 9.15 5.20
N LEU A 48 0.63 9.82 4.17
CA LEU A 48 -0.46 9.35 3.32
C LEU A 48 -0.13 9.67 1.86
N ASP A 49 -0.26 8.69 0.97
CA ASP A 49 -0.23 8.94 -0.47
C ASP A 49 -1.45 9.77 -0.92
N ALA A 50 -1.34 10.45 -2.06
CA ALA A 50 -2.38 11.37 -2.54
C ALA A 50 -3.62 10.66 -3.12
N ASP A 51 -3.55 9.35 -3.35
CA ASP A 51 -4.56 8.52 -3.99
C ASP A 51 -5.27 7.61 -2.97
N ILE A 52 -5.63 8.21 -1.82
CA ILE A 52 -6.40 7.56 -0.77
C ILE A 52 -7.70 8.30 -0.47
N ILE A 53 -8.58 7.63 0.26
CA ILE A 53 -9.75 8.23 0.89
C ILE A 53 -9.78 7.80 2.36
N VAL A 54 -9.82 8.77 3.27
CA VAL A 54 -10.00 8.53 4.71
C VAL A 54 -11.49 8.53 5.03
N LEU A 55 -11.96 7.47 5.71
CA LEU A 55 -13.37 7.24 6.06
C LEU A 55 -13.64 7.31 7.56
N ASP A 56 -12.60 7.22 8.36
CA ASP A 56 -12.68 7.13 9.82
C ASP A 56 -11.59 7.99 10.48
N SER A 57 -11.75 8.29 11.76
CA SER A 57 -10.79 9.07 12.54
C SER A 57 -9.41 8.42 12.53
N LEU A 58 -8.38 9.20 12.20
CA LEU A 58 -6.98 8.76 12.24
C LEU A 58 -6.42 8.63 13.67
N GLN A 59 -7.21 8.92 14.70
CA GLN A 59 -6.75 8.84 16.09
C GLN A 59 -6.32 7.43 16.49
N GLY A 60 -7.03 6.41 16.01
CA GLY A 60 -6.65 5.01 16.23
C GLY A 60 -5.28 4.67 15.63
N LEU A 61 -5.05 5.12 14.38
CA LEU A 61 -3.75 4.97 13.72
C LEU A 61 -2.65 5.74 14.46
N TRP A 62 -2.92 7.00 14.85
CA TRP A 62 -1.97 7.84 15.58
C TRP A 62 -1.52 7.24 16.91
N ASN A 63 -2.44 6.55 17.62
CA ASN A 63 -2.17 5.94 18.91
C ASN A 63 -1.37 4.63 18.82
N HIS A 64 -1.18 4.08 17.61
CA HIS A 64 -0.32 2.92 17.42
C HIS A 64 1.12 3.25 17.84
N SER A 65 1.79 2.31 18.52
CA SER A 65 3.13 2.53 19.05
C SER A 65 4.20 2.24 18.00
N VAL A 66 5.08 3.23 17.79
CA VAL A 66 6.31 3.08 16.98
C VAL A 66 7.56 3.31 17.81
N LYS A 67 7.46 3.22 19.14
CA LYS A 67 8.56 3.60 20.06
C LYS A 67 9.91 2.94 19.73
N ASN A 68 9.87 1.67 19.34
CA ASN A 68 11.07 0.85 19.05
C ASN A 68 11.21 0.52 17.55
N PHE A 69 10.38 1.12 16.69
CA PHE A 69 10.30 0.78 15.27
C PHE A 69 10.43 2.05 14.44
N THR A 70 11.14 1.98 13.32
CA THR A 70 11.35 3.14 12.45
C THR A 70 10.03 3.63 11.84
N LEU A 71 9.13 2.69 11.56
CA LEU A 71 7.77 2.98 11.13
C LEU A 71 6.82 1.83 11.47
N ALA A 72 5.52 2.11 11.34
CA ALA A 72 4.48 1.09 11.19
C ALA A 72 3.79 1.23 9.82
N ALA A 73 3.36 0.09 9.24
CA ALA A 73 2.68 0.03 7.94
C ALA A 73 1.73 -1.18 7.86
N THR A 74 1.08 -1.39 6.71
CA THR A 74 0.38 -2.65 6.38
C THR A 74 1.17 -3.45 5.35
N ALA A 75 1.05 -4.77 5.39
CA ALA A 75 1.51 -5.63 4.29
C ALA A 75 0.91 -5.18 2.94
N ASP A 76 1.69 -5.25 1.87
CA ASP A 76 1.22 -4.99 0.52
C ASP A 76 0.26 -6.09 0.07
N SER A 77 -0.79 -5.72 -0.66
CA SER A 77 -1.80 -6.66 -1.14
C SER A 77 -1.20 -7.75 -2.04
N GLN A 78 -0.09 -7.46 -2.72
CA GLN A 78 0.63 -8.42 -3.56
C GLN A 78 1.23 -9.61 -2.79
N VAL A 79 1.52 -9.46 -1.49
CA VAL A 79 2.00 -10.55 -0.62
C VAL A 79 1.02 -11.72 -0.58
N TYR A 80 -0.25 -11.47 -0.87
CA TYR A 80 -1.31 -12.46 -0.79
C TYR A 80 -1.65 -13.10 -2.14
N PHE A 81 -1.11 -12.61 -3.26
CA PHE A 81 -1.50 -13.10 -4.59
C PHE A 81 -0.51 -14.11 -5.21
N GLY A 82 0.67 -14.32 -4.58
CA GLY A 82 1.69 -15.26 -5.06
C GLY A 82 2.24 -14.93 -6.45
N GLY A 83 2.97 -15.88 -7.05
CA GLY A 83 3.52 -15.73 -8.41
C GLY A 83 4.65 -14.70 -8.50
N ILE A 84 4.63 -13.87 -9.54
CA ILE A 84 5.68 -12.89 -9.87
C ILE A 84 5.99 -11.94 -8.68
N ALA A 85 4.98 -11.57 -7.89
CA ALA A 85 5.20 -10.75 -6.70
C ALA A 85 6.07 -11.45 -5.65
N LEU A 86 5.88 -12.76 -5.46
CA LEU A 86 6.69 -13.54 -4.54
C LEU A 86 8.15 -13.64 -5.02
N GLU A 87 8.35 -13.87 -6.32
CA GLU A 87 9.69 -13.89 -6.94
C GLU A 87 10.41 -12.55 -6.75
N HIS A 88 9.69 -11.43 -6.92
CA HIS A 88 10.21 -10.09 -6.64
C HIS A 88 10.62 -9.94 -5.17
N PHE A 89 9.77 -10.30 -4.21
CA PHE A 89 10.10 -10.19 -2.79
C PHE A 89 11.28 -11.07 -2.37
N GLU A 90 11.39 -12.26 -2.96
CA GLU A 90 12.55 -13.16 -2.76
C GLU A 90 13.83 -12.56 -3.35
N SER A 91 13.75 -11.87 -4.49
CA SER A 91 14.89 -11.16 -5.10
C SER A 91 15.46 -10.06 -4.20
N LEU A 92 14.61 -9.43 -3.38
CA LEU A 92 15.01 -8.43 -2.39
C LEU A 92 15.70 -9.03 -1.15
N LYS A 93 15.75 -10.36 -1.04
CA LYS A 93 16.38 -11.12 0.06
C LYS A 93 15.84 -10.73 1.44
N LEU A 94 14.54 -10.49 1.52
CA LEU A 94 13.88 -10.11 2.76
C LEU A 94 13.85 -11.30 3.74
N PRO A 95 14.01 -11.06 5.05
CA PRO A 95 13.82 -12.09 6.07
C PRO A 95 12.42 -12.72 5.98
N SER A 96 12.31 -14.00 6.34
CA SER A 96 11.08 -14.77 6.21
C SER A 96 9.89 -14.23 7.02
N GLU A 97 10.20 -13.53 8.10
CA GLU A 97 9.27 -12.89 9.02
C GLU A 97 8.90 -11.47 8.59
N HIS A 98 9.59 -10.92 7.59
CA HIS A 98 9.31 -9.59 7.07
C HIS A 98 8.22 -9.67 6.00
N LEU A 99 7.04 -9.13 6.31
CA LEU A 99 5.98 -8.96 5.34
C LEU A 99 6.27 -7.69 4.54
N TYR A 100 6.48 -7.84 3.23
CA TYR A 100 6.67 -6.70 2.35
C TYR A 100 5.50 -5.72 2.50
N PHE A 101 5.78 -4.48 2.91
CA PHE A 101 4.76 -3.48 3.25
C PHE A 101 4.50 -2.50 2.11
N ASN A 102 3.27 -1.98 2.09
CA ASN A 102 2.89 -0.89 1.22
C ASN A 102 3.29 0.46 1.84
N ALA A 103 3.90 1.34 1.06
CA ALA A 103 4.48 2.58 1.56
C ALA A 103 3.56 3.81 1.48
N GLY A 104 2.29 3.64 1.09
CA GLY A 104 1.36 4.77 0.96
C GLY A 104 0.56 5.14 2.21
N VAL A 105 0.62 4.33 3.28
CA VAL A 105 0.16 4.74 4.61
C VAL A 105 1.21 4.31 5.63
N LEU A 106 1.89 5.29 6.23
CA LEU A 106 2.97 5.04 7.18
C LEU A 106 2.75 5.84 8.46
N LEU A 107 2.98 5.21 9.60
CA LEU A 107 3.20 5.93 10.85
C LEU A 107 4.72 5.99 11.08
N LEU A 108 5.31 7.15 10.88
CA LEU A 108 6.76 7.32 10.90
C LEU A 108 7.24 7.74 12.30
N ASN A 109 8.27 7.07 12.81
CA ASN A 109 9.06 7.54 13.94
C ASN A 109 10.21 8.38 13.42
N LEU A 110 10.00 9.70 13.31
CA LEU A 110 10.99 10.63 12.78
C LEU A 110 12.25 10.73 13.64
N LYS A 111 12.14 10.46 14.96
CA LYS A 111 13.32 10.39 15.82
C LYS A 111 14.24 9.25 15.38
N LEU A 112 13.72 8.02 15.27
CA LEU A 112 14.51 6.87 14.79
C LEU A 112 14.93 7.06 13.33
N PHE A 113 14.07 7.63 12.48
CA PHE A 113 14.39 7.94 11.08
C PHE A 113 15.68 8.77 10.97
N ARG A 114 15.81 9.83 11.80
CA ARG A 114 17.01 10.67 11.89
C ARG A 114 18.20 9.91 12.47
N GLU A 115 18.02 9.22 13.59
CA GLU A 115 19.09 8.46 14.27
C GLU A 115 19.73 7.41 13.36
N VAL A 116 18.93 6.72 12.55
CA VAL A 116 19.43 5.70 11.64
C VAL A 116 19.91 6.25 10.30
N GLN A 117 19.77 7.56 10.05
CA GLN A 117 20.13 8.22 8.78
C GLN A 117 19.48 7.52 7.57
N LEU A 118 18.17 7.28 7.64
CA LEU A 118 17.48 6.40 6.70
C LEU A 118 17.54 6.89 5.24
N PHE A 119 17.55 8.21 4.98
CA PHE A 119 17.72 8.74 3.62
C PHE A 119 19.01 8.19 2.97
N GLU A 120 20.15 8.33 3.65
CA GLU A 120 21.46 7.88 3.14
C GLU A 120 21.52 6.36 2.99
N LYS A 121 20.89 5.62 3.90
CA LYS A 121 20.80 4.15 3.80
C LYS A 121 19.98 3.70 2.61
N VAL A 122 18.84 4.35 2.37
CA VAL A 122 17.99 4.07 1.20
C VAL A 122 18.72 4.44 -0.08
N LEU A 123 19.37 5.60 -0.13
CA LEU A 123 20.17 6.02 -1.27
C LEU A 123 21.29 5.01 -1.57
N THR A 124 22.10 4.66 -0.58
CA THR A 124 23.18 3.68 -0.71
C THR A 124 22.68 2.31 -1.17
N TRP A 125 21.53 1.87 -0.66
CA TRP A 125 20.92 0.61 -1.09
C TRP A 125 20.45 0.69 -2.54
N THR A 126 19.79 1.79 -2.92
CA THR A 126 19.30 2.02 -4.27
C THR A 126 20.42 2.09 -5.30
N GLU A 127 21.54 2.77 -5.01
CA GLU A 127 22.70 2.83 -5.90
C GLU A 127 23.25 1.44 -6.23
N LYS A 128 23.19 0.49 -5.27
CA LYS A 128 23.68 -0.88 -5.43
C LYS A 128 22.65 -1.84 -6.03
N ASN A 129 21.36 -1.56 -5.87
CA ASN A 129 20.28 -2.52 -6.13
C ASN A 129 19.19 -1.99 -7.07
N SER A 130 19.42 -0.88 -7.78
CA SER A 130 18.45 -0.28 -8.71
C SER A 130 17.89 -1.24 -9.76
N HIS A 131 18.71 -2.20 -10.20
CA HIS A 131 18.32 -3.27 -11.13
C HIS A 131 17.27 -4.25 -10.56
N LEU A 132 17.09 -4.31 -9.24
CA LEU A 132 16.06 -5.12 -8.57
C LEU A 132 14.75 -4.35 -8.37
N MET A 133 14.74 -3.02 -8.58
CA MET A 133 13.64 -2.17 -8.12
C MET A 133 12.48 -2.13 -9.12
N ILE A 134 11.35 -2.69 -8.70
CA ILE A 134 10.07 -2.64 -9.42
C ILE A 134 9.14 -1.57 -8.83
N HIS A 135 9.21 -1.35 -7.52
CA HIS A 135 8.34 -0.45 -6.74
C HIS A 135 9.08 0.73 -6.12
N SER A 136 10.19 1.18 -6.73
CA SER A 136 10.90 2.41 -6.36
C SER A 136 11.23 2.47 -4.85
N ASP A 137 10.94 3.58 -4.17
CA ASP A 137 11.23 3.77 -2.74
C ASP A 137 10.66 2.67 -1.85
N GLN A 138 9.53 2.05 -2.20
CA GLN A 138 8.91 1.00 -1.41
C GLN A 138 9.81 -0.25 -1.32
N ASP A 139 10.50 -0.62 -2.40
CA ASP A 139 11.45 -1.74 -2.40
C ASP A 139 12.64 -1.43 -1.49
N ALA A 140 13.21 -0.24 -1.65
CA ALA A 140 14.37 0.18 -0.88
C ALA A 140 14.05 0.31 0.61
N LEU A 141 12.88 0.85 0.95
CA LEU A 141 12.40 0.93 2.33
C LEU A 141 12.18 -0.45 2.94
N ASN A 142 11.56 -1.38 2.20
CA ASN A 142 11.38 -2.75 2.67
C ASN A 142 12.71 -3.45 2.93
N ALA A 143 13.69 -3.30 2.04
CA ALA A 143 15.00 -3.92 2.20
C ALA A 143 15.82 -3.31 3.35
N VAL A 144 15.86 -1.98 3.46
CA VAL A 144 16.66 -1.27 4.48
C VAL A 144 16.06 -1.39 5.89
N LEU A 145 14.73 -1.44 5.98
CA LEU A 145 14.00 -1.50 7.25
C LEU A 145 13.53 -2.90 7.63
N ALA A 146 14.01 -3.94 6.95
CA ALA A 146 13.73 -5.31 7.31
C ALA A 146 13.99 -5.57 8.82
N GLY A 147 12.99 -6.08 9.53
CA GLY A 147 13.04 -6.31 10.98
C GLY A 147 13.01 -5.07 11.88
N LYS A 148 12.84 -3.86 11.32
CA LYS A 148 12.84 -2.58 12.05
C LYS A 148 11.49 -1.84 11.99
N ILE A 149 10.45 -2.55 11.59
CA ILE A 149 9.08 -2.02 11.46
C ILE A 149 8.11 -2.83 12.30
N THR A 150 6.92 -2.27 12.50
CA THR A 150 5.77 -3.01 13.02
C THR A 150 4.60 -2.88 12.04
N TYR A 151 3.54 -3.66 12.25
CA TYR A 151 2.39 -3.69 11.37
C TYR A 151 1.12 -3.28 12.11
N PHE A 152 0.29 -2.47 11.46
CA PHE A 152 -1.06 -2.19 11.94
C PHE A 152 -2.11 -2.87 11.06
N HIS A 153 -3.33 -2.96 11.58
CA HIS A 153 -4.44 -3.67 10.95
C HIS A 153 -4.71 -3.17 9.51
N PRO A 154 -5.00 -4.06 8.52
CA PRO A 154 -5.23 -3.68 7.12
C PRO A 154 -6.33 -2.63 6.88
N ARG A 155 -7.24 -2.43 7.84
CA ARG A 155 -8.29 -1.37 7.77
C ARG A 155 -7.71 0.03 7.53
N TRP A 156 -6.48 0.26 8.01
CA TRP A 156 -5.80 1.55 7.90
C TRP A 156 -5.11 1.76 6.56
N ASN A 157 -5.11 0.76 5.67
CA ASN A 157 -4.62 0.87 4.31
C ASN A 157 -5.28 -0.23 3.48
N LEU A 158 -6.61 -0.14 3.31
CA LEU A 158 -7.35 -1.09 2.50
C LEU A 158 -7.05 -0.83 1.02
N GLN A 159 -6.12 -1.62 0.50
CA GLN A 159 -5.70 -1.55 -0.90
C GLN A 159 -6.79 -2.14 -1.80
N VAL A 160 -7.25 -1.37 -2.78
CA VAL A 160 -8.39 -1.75 -3.65
C VAL A 160 -8.29 -3.15 -4.27
N PRO A 161 -7.12 -3.63 -4.74
CA PRO A 161 -6.99 -4.99 -5.27
C PRO A 161 -7.37 -6.13 -4.31
N LEU A 162 -7.39 -5.87 -3.00
CA LEU A 162 -7.77 -6.86 -1.98
C LEU A 162 -9.29 -7.06 -1.87
N ILE A 163 -10.10 -6.05 -2.22
CA ILE A 163 -11.53 -6.01 -1.91
C ILE A 163 -12.30 -7.13 -2.61
N ASP A 164 -12.13 -7.25 -3.92
CA ASP A 164 -12.89 -8.21 -4.71
C ASP A 164 -12.50 -9.67 -4.41
N PRO A 165 -11.21 -10.04 -4.31
CA PRO A 165 -10.81 -11.38 -3.84
C PRO A 165 -11.44 -11.79 -2.51
N VAL A 166 -11.53 -10.86 -1.54
CA VAL A 166 -12.21 -11.09 -0.26
C VAL A 166 -13.70 -11.32 -0.47
N ARG A 167 -14.39 -10.44 -1.23
CA ARG A 167 -15.83 -10.55 -1.52
C ARG A 167 -16.20 -11.84 -2.23
N PHE A 168 -15.33 -12.35 -3.10
CA PHE A 168 -15.55 -13.59 -3.83
C PHE A 168 -15.10 -14.84 -3.06
N GLY A 169 -14.49 -14.67 -1.89
CA GLY A 169 -14.03 -15.76 -1.02
C GLY A 169 -12.87 -16.53 -1.62
N TRP A 170 -11.93 -15.85 -2.30
CA TRP A 170 -10.76 -16.48 -2.93
C TRP A 170 -9.62 -16.79 -1.94
N GLY A 171 -9.93 -16.81 -0.65
CA GLY A 171 -8.98 -16.94 0.44
C GLY A 171 -8.55 -15.56 0.93
N CYS A 172 -8.83 -15.29 2.20
CA CYS A 172 -8.38 -14.09 2.90
C CYS A 172 -8.16 -14.41 4.37
N THR A 173 -7.33 -13.62 5.04
CA THR A 173 -7.24 -13.68 6.50
C THR A 173 -8.49 -13.05 7.12
N GLN A 174 -8.71 -13.33 8.42
CA GLN A 174 -9.80 -12.70 9.16
C GLN A 174 -9.66 -11.17 9.16
N GLU A 175 -8.45 -10.65 9.42
CA GLU A 175 -8.18 -9.21 9.40
C GLU A 175 -8.50 -8.54 8.06
N GLN A 176 -8.27 -9.23 6.94
CA GLN A 176 -8.62 -8.72 5.61
C GLN A 176 -10.13 -8.66 5.40
N ALA A 177 -10.87 -9.66 5.86
CA ALA A 177 -12.34 -9.65 5.83
C ALA A 177 -12.90 -8.51 6.69
N GLU A 178 -12.34 -8.32 7.89
CA GLU A 178 -12.69 -7.21 8.80
C GLU A 178 -12.36 -5.85 8.17
N ALA A 179 -11.20 -5.71 7.52
CA ALA A 179 -10.81 -4.49 6.83
C ALA A 179 -11.73 -4.15 5.66
N VAL A 180 -12.17 -5.15 4.88
CA VAL A 180 -13.13 -4.94 3.77
C VAL A 180 -14.52 -4.57 4.29
N ALA A 181 -14.93 -5.13 5.43
CA ALA A 181 -16.21 -4.83 6.06
C ALA A 181 -16.24 -3.46 6.73
N ASN A 182 -15.12 -3.01 7.30
CA ASN A 182 -15.03 -1.75 8.03
C ASN A 182 -13.68 -1.03 7.76
N PRO A 183 -13.51 -0.43 6.57
CA PRO A 183 -12.30 0.29 6.22
C PRO A 183 -12.22 1.67 6.90
N ALA A 184 -11.02 2.03 7.36
CA ALA A 184 -10.71 3.39 7.81
C ALA A 184 -10.03 4.22 6.71
N ILE A 185 -9.22 3.59 5.85
CA ILE A 185 -8.58 4.22 4.69
C ILE A 185 -8.69 3.30 3.48
N ILE A 186 -9.15 3.83 2.35
CA ILE A 186 -9.15 3.17 1.05
C ILE A 186 -7.97 3.69 0.24
N HIS A 187 -7.18 2.79 -0.36
CA HIS A 187 -5.98 3.17 -1.11
C HIS A 187 -6.00 2.58 -2.54
N TYR A 188 -5.92 3.47 -3.53
CA TYR A 188 -5.96 3.13 -4.96
C TYR A 188 -4.54 2.85 -5.53
N VAL A 189 -3.84 1.87 -4.93
CA VAL A 189 -2.42 1.51 -5.17
C VAL A 189 -2.00 1.18 -6.61
N THR A 190 -2.95 1.05 -7.54
CA THR A 190 -2.66 0.69 -8.93
C THR A 190 -2.63 1.93 -9.82
N HIS A 191 -2.31 1.77 -11.09
CA HIS A 191 -2.47 2.85 -12.08
C HIS A 191 -3.94 3.30 -12.26
N ARG A 192 -4.91 2.50 -11.78
CA ARG A 192 -6.34 2.82 -11.85
C ARG A 192 -6.69 3.74 -10.68
N LYS A 193 -6.87 5.02 -11.01
CA LYS A 193 -7.15 6.08 -10.02
C LYS A 193 -8.64 6.47 -10.04
N PRO A 194 -9.20 6.91 -8.89
CA PRO A 194 -10.64 7.10 -8.77
C PRO A 194 -11.18 8.27 -9.61
N TRP A 195 -10.32 9.25 -9.94
CA TRP A 195 -10.66 10.39 -10.80
C TRP A 195 -10.92 10.02 -12.27
N TYR A 196 -10.51 8.83 -12.70
CA TYR A 196 -10.85 8.31 -14.03
C TYR A 196 -12.19 7.59 -14.00
N ARG A 197 -13.27 8.29 -14.42
CA ARG A 197 -14.66 7.81 -14.46
C ARG A 197 -14.86 6.49 -15.22
N GLN A 198 -13.92 6.13 -16.07
CA GLN A 198 -14.05 4.99 -16.98
C GLN A 198 -13.75 3.68 -16.27
N TYR A 199 -12.91 3.71 -15.23
CA TYR A 199 -12.78 2.57 -14.33
C TYR A 199 -14.04 2.43 -13.50
N LYS A 200 -14.36 1.19 -13.13
CA LYS A 200 -15.34 0.86 -12.09
C LYS A 200 -14.56 0.32 -10.90
N LEU A 201 -14.23 1.19 -9.95
CA LEU A 201 -13.44 0.83 -8.77
C LEU A 201 -14.35 0.75 -7.53
N PRO A 202 -14.09 -0.18 -6.60
CA PRO A 202 -14.67 -0.11 -5.25
C PRO A 202 -14.48 1.29 -4.63
N TYR A 203 -15.53 1.82 -4.00
CA TYR A 203 -15.55 3.12 -3.31
C TYR A 203 -15.30 4.36 -4.18
N GLN A 204 -15.27 4.22 -5.51
CA GLN A 204 -15.00 5.34 -6.41
C GLN A 204 -16.00 6.49 -6.29
N GLN A 205 -17.27 6.20 -5.99
CA GLN A 205 -18.25 7.28 -5.81
C GLN A 205 -17.88 8.23 -4.67
N LEU A 206 -17.18 7.75 -3.63
CA LEU A 206 -16.73 8.59 -2.52
C LEU A 206 -15.75 9.67 -2.99
N TYR A 207 -14.87 9.36 -3.96
CA TYR A 207 -13.97 10.36 -4.53
C TYR A 207 -14.77 11.52 -5.15
N PHE A 208 -15.79 11.22 -5.96
CA PHE A 208 -16.61 12.26 -6.58
C PHE A 208 -17.46 13.03 -5.57
N GLN A 209 -17.92 12.37 -4.50
CA GLN A 209 -18.61 13.03 -3.39
C GLN A 209 -17.71 14.03 -2.67
N TYR A 210 -16.43 13.68 -2.44
CA TYR A 210 -15.47 14.61 -1.84
C TYR A 210 -15.03 15.70 -2.81
N LEU A 211 -14.76 15.37 -4.07
CA LEU A 211 -14.39 16.34 -5.11
C LEU A 211 -15.43 17.47 -5.22
N ALA A 212 -16.71 17.12 -5.18
CA ALA A 212 -17.83 18.07 -5.23
C ALA A 212 -17.83 19.10 -4.07
N GLN A 213 -17.12 18.82 -2.98
CA GLN A 213 -16.98 19.70 -1.80
C GLN A 213 -15.71 20.56 -1.85
N THR A 214 -14.92 20.46 -2.91
CA THR A 214 -13.66 21.20 -3.06
C THR A 214 -13.77 22.31 -4.11
N PRO A 215 -12.82 23.28 -4.13
CA PRO A 215 -12.71 24.25 -5.21
C PRO A 215 -12.51 23.64 -6.60
N TRP A 216 -12.03 22.40 -6.70
CA TRP A 216 -11.74 21.68 -7.96
C TRP A 216 -12.94 20.90 -8.51
N LYS A 217 -14.15 21.08 -7.97
CA LYS A 217 -15.35 20.33 -8.37
C LYS A 217 -15.70 20.41 -9.87
N ASP A 218 -15.32 21.53 -10.50
CA ASP A 218 -15.60 21.85 -11.90
C ASP A 218 -14.36 21.67 -12.80
N ASP A 219 -13.24 21.17 -12.25
CA ASP A 219 -12.04 20.90 -13.02
C ASP A 219 -12.32 19.86 -14.12
N PRO A 220 -11.71 20.02 -15.30
CA PRO A 220 -11.89 19.06 -16.38
C PRO A 220 -11.34 17.70 -15.96
N PHE A 221 -12.15 16.66 -16.15
CA PHE A 221 -11.69 15.29 -15.92
C PHE A 221 -10.60 14.93 -16.94
N PRO A 222 -9.59 14.13 -16.54
CA PRO A 222 -8.61 13.63 -17.47
C PRO A 222 -9.28 12.91 -18.66
N PRO A 223 -8.78 13.12 -19.89
CA PRO A 223 -9.39 12.54 -21.07
C PRO A 223 -9.35 11.02 -21.00
N CYS A 224 -10.41 10.38 -21.47
CA CYS A 224 -10.34 8.94 -21.67
C CYS A 224 -9.48 8.64 -22.89
N THR A 225 -8.45 7.82 -22.71
CA THR A 225 -7.72 7.27 -23.85
C THR A 225 -8.39 5.98 -24.34
N PHE A 226 -8.21 5.65 -25.62
CA PHE A 226 -8.65 4.36 -26.16
C PHE A 226 -8.03 3.17 -25.41
N HIS A 227 -6.78 3.30 -24.97
CA HIS A 227 -6.09 2.31 -24.15
C HIS A 227 -6.84 2.04 -22.83
N MET A 228 -7.37 3.07 -22.17
CA MET A 228 -8.17 2.90 -20.94
C MET A 228 -9.47 2.14 -21.20
N HIS A 229 -10.13 2.39 -22.34
CA HIS A 229 -11.33 1.64 -22.74
C HIS A 229 -11.00 0.15 -22.97
N LEU A 230 -9.95 -0.15 -23.72
CA LEU A 230 -9.51 -1.52 -23.96
C LEU A 230 -9.12 -2.24 -22.66
N HIS A 231 -8.38 -1.56 -21.79
CA HIS A 231 -7.99 -2.11 -20.49
C HIS A 231 -9.23 -2.46 -19.66
N ARG A 232 -10.21 -1.56 -19.58
CA ARG A 232 -11.46 -1.80 -18.87
C ARG A 232 -12.20 -3.02 -19.44
N LEU A 233 -12.35 -3.13 -20.76
CA LEU A 233 -13.03 -4.28 -21.37
C LEU A 233 -12.32 -5.60 -21.06
N ARG A 234 -10.99 -5.62 -21.16
CA ARG A 234 -10.18 -6.79 -20.79
C ARG A 234 -10.40 -7.19 -19.34
N GLU A 235 -10.45 -6.21 -18.43
CA GLU A 235 -10.72 -6.47 -17.02
C GLU A 235 -12.15 -6.98 -16.79
N GLU A 236 -13.16 -6.38 -17.41
CA GLU A 236 -14.55 -6.86 -17.29
C GLU A 236 -14.65 -8.32 -17.77
N LEU A 237 -13.96 -8.70 -18.84
CA LEU A 237 -13.87 -10.08 -19.31
C LEU A 237 -13.12 -11.00 -18.33
N ASP A 238 -11.98 -10.58 -17.81
CA ASP A 238 -11.20 -11.35 -16.83
C ASP A 238 -11.99 -11.55 -15.52
N TRP A 239 -12.72 -10.52 -15.08
CA TRP A 239 -13.61 -10.58 -13.93
C TRP A 239 -14.78 -11.55 -14.16
N CYS A 240 -15.45 -11.46 -15.31
CA CYS A 240 -16.49 -12.42 -15.69
C CYS A 240 -15.95 -13.85 -15.68
N TYR A 241 -14.78 -14.08 -16.28
CA TYR A 241 -14.14 -15.39 -16.28
C TYR A 241 -13.83 -15.88 -14.86
N LYS A 242 -13.20 -15.05 -14.03
CA LYS A 242 -12.86 -15.40 -12.64
C LYS A 242 -14.10 -15.66 -11.79
N TRP A 243 -15.15 -14.86 -11.96
CA TRP A 243 -16.43 -15.05 -11.28
C TRP A 243 -17.09 -16.38 -11.67
N VAL A 244 -17.24 -16.66 -12.97
CA VAL A 244 -17.78 -17.94 -13.46
C VAL A 244 -16.96 -19.11 -12.92
N ARG A 245 -15.63 -19.03 -13.03
CA ARG A 245 -14.71 -20.05 -12.53
C ARG A 245 -14.86 -20.26 -11.02
N SER A 246 -15.05 -19.20 -10.24
CA SER A 246 -15.26 -19.29 -8.79
C SER A 246 -16.59 -19.98 -8.44
N ARG A 247 -17.65 -19.69 -9.20
CA ARG A 247 -18.97 -20.32 -9.03
C ARG A 247 -18.91 -21.81 -9.36
N VAL A 248 -18.28 -22.15 -10.49
CA VAL A 248 -18.04 -23.55 -10.90
C VAL A 248 -17.24 -24.29 -9.82
N ARG A 249 -16.15 -23.71 -9.31
CA ARG A 249 -15.36 -24.32 -8.23
C ARG A 249 -16.19 -24.58 -6.97
N ARG A 250 -17.05 -23.64 -6.58
CA ARG A 250 -17.95 -23.79 -5.42
C ARG A 250 -18.97 -24.92 -5.62
N VAL A 251 -19.57 -25.00 -6.81
CA VAL A 251 -20.50 -26.10 -7.16
C VAL A 251 -19.79 -27.45 -7.12
N LEU A 252 -18.52 -27.50 -7.53
CA LEU A 252 -17.70 -28.72 -7.50
C LEU A 252 -17.09 -29.04 -6.12
N GLY A 253 -17.48 -28.34 -5.05
CA GLY A 253 -16.91 -28.52 -3.70
C GLY A 253 -15.42 -28.18 -3.59
N ARG A 254 -14.85 -27.53 -4.63
CA ARG A 254 -13.45 -27.13 -4.68
C ARG A 254 -13.30 -25.76 -4.03
N HIS A 255 -13.15 -25.75 -2.72
CA HIS A 255 -12.77 -24.53 -2.01
C HIS A 255 -11.35 -24.12 -2.38
N PRO A 256 -11.07 -22.80 -2.51
CA PRO A 256 -9.70 -22.35 -2.63
C PRO A 256 -8.92 -22.86 -1.43
N LYS A 257 -7.87 -23.64 -1.69
CA LYS A 257 -6.93 -24.02 -0.63
C LYS A 257 -6.34 -22.71 -0.07
N PRO A 258 -6.17 -22.58 1.25
CA PRO A 258 -5.36 -21.49 1.79
C PRO A 258 -4.03 -21.48 1.04
N ILE A 259 -3.57 -20.29 0.65
CA ILE A 259 -2.41 -20.10 -0.22
C ILE A 259 -1.17 -20.66 0.50
N LYS A 260 -0.87 -21.94 0.25
CA LYS A 260 0.39 -22.57 0.63
C LYS A 260 1.48 -21.91 -0.21
N GLY A 261 2.23 -21.00 0.41
CA GLY A 261 3.29 -20.23 -0.27
C GLY A 261 3.29 -18.74 0.06
N SER A 262 2.26 -18.20 0.72
CA SER A 262 2.38 -16.86 1.33
C SER A 262 3.41 -16.91 2.46
N LEU A 263 4.20 -15.86 2.67
CA LEU A 263 5.12 -15.71 3.82
C LEU A 263 4.40 -16.00 5.17
N LEU A 264 3.09 -15.77 5.21
CA LEU A 264 2.19 -16.10 6.33
C LEU A 264 2.06 -17.61 6.60
N GLY A 265 2.09 -18.46 5.56
CA GLY A 265 2.03 -19.91 5.70
C GLY A 265 3.30 -20.53 6.28
N ARG A 266 4.45 -19.84 6.18
CA ARG A 266 5.72 -20.27 6.81
C ARG A 266 5.84 -19.79 8.25
N THR A 267 5.22 -18.67 8.62
CA THR A 267 5.28 -18.08 9.97
C THR A 267 4.29 -18.70 10.96
N LEU A 268 3.17 -19.26 10.51
CA LEU A 268 2.22 -19.97 11.38
C LEU A 268 2.60 -21.43 11.68
N GLY A 269 3.54 -22.01 10.93
CA GLY A 269 3.97 -23.40 11.08
C GLY A 269 4.90 -23.70 12.26
N SER A 270 5.39 -22.70 12.99
CA SER A 270 6.39 -22.88 14.06
C SER A 270 5.88 -22.61 15.49
N LYS A 271 4.58 -22.36 15.68
CA LYS A 271 3.99 -22.07 17.02
C LYS A 271 2.92 -23.05 17.51
N LEU A 272 2.73 -24.19 16.86
CA LEU A 272 1.93 -25.29 17.39
C LEU A 272 2.82 -26.51 17.62
N GLY A 273 3.71 -26.37 18.60
CA GLY A 273 4.30 -27.52 19.28
C GLY A 273 3.21 -28.19 20.10
N THR A 274 2.87 -29.40 19.70
CA THR A 274 1.93 -30.32 20.34
C THR A 274 2.40 -30.65 21.76
N ASN A 275 1.63 -30.26 22.77
CA ASN A 275 1.58 -30.98 24.04
C ASN A 275 0.41 -31.96 23.97
N HIS A 276 0.71 -33.20 23.59
CA HIS A 276 0.00 -34.40 24.00
C HIS A 276 1.05 -35.45 24.36
#